data_AF-A0AAQ3X1Q4-F1
#
_entry.id   AF-A0AAQ3X1Q4-F1
#
_cell.length_a   1.000
_cell.length_b   1.000
_cell.length_c   1.000
_cell.angle_alpha   90.00
_cell.angle_beta   90.00
_cell.angle_gamma   90.00
#
_symmetry.space_group_name_H-M   'P 1'
#
loop_
_entity.id
_entity.type
_entity.pdbx_description
1 polymer ?
#
loop_
_entity_poly.entity_id
_entity_poly.type
_entity_poly.pdbx_seq_one_letter_code
_entity_poly.pdbx_strand_id
1 'polypeptide(L)'
;MVHQAQGQLVQELAAGGLPAPPTRYVLREKDRPTGGVGSAATKLDFPIVDVRRLADSGDADEAAKLRAALDTWGLFAVTGHGIPEALLDGIREASREFFHLPSSEKLKHANQTDDGEFQLEGYGIDRVDTDEQILDWCDRLYLQVQPEETRQLKLWPDHPPSFAKLLHEYTLASDQVAKLVLRAMARLLGFDDGFFLAQVGERGETHARFNYYPSCPRADLVHGLKPHTDNSVVTTLLLDRDVAGLQVLCGDGAGGGWTCPCSARTWWWSSAT
;
A
#
# COMPACT_ATOMS: atom_id res chain seq x y z
N MET A 1 -13.67 -15.27 -15.84
CA MET A 1 -15.02 -15.43 -15.27
C MET A 1 -14.92 -15.03 -13.82
N VAL A 2 -15.79 -14.14 -13.35
CA VAL A 2 -15.87 -13.75 -11.93
C VAL A 2 -16.59 -14.87 -11.18
N HIS A 3 -16.13 -15.22 -9.98
CA HIS A 3 -16.80 -16.22 -9.16
C HIS A 3 -18.17 -15.69 -8.67
N GLN A 4 -19.21 -16.55 -8.66
CA GLN A 4 -20.59 -16.12 -8.37
C GLN A 4 -20.81 -15.62 -6.94
N ALA A 5 -19.98 -16.07 -5.99
CA ALA A 5 -19.96 -15.55 -4.63
C ALA A 5 -18.72 -14.68 -4.44
N GLN A 6 -18.92 -13.36 -4.25
CA GLN A 6 -17.89 -12.51 -3.67
C GLN A 6 -17.76 -12.89 -2.18
N GLY A 7 -16.53 -12.86 -1.67
CA GLY A 7 -16.26 -13.13 -0.26
C GLY A 7 -16.89 -12.10 0.68
N GLN A 8 -16.84 -12.37 1.98
CA GLN A 8 -17.38 -11.47 3.00
C GLN A 8 -16.37 -10.36 3.33
N LEU A 9 -16.87 -9.22 3.79
CA LEU A 9 -16.04 -8.14 4.32
C LEU A 9 -15.29 -8.63 5.57
N VAL A 10 -13.98 -8.41 5.60
CA VAL A 10 -13.10 -8.92 6.65
C VAL A 10 -13.37 -8.20 7.97
N GLN A 11 -13.72 -6.90 7.95
CA GLN A 11 -14.14 -6.17 9.14
C GLN A 11 -15.37 -6.81 9.80
N GLU A 12 -16.34 -7.30 9.03
CA GLU A 12 -17.54 -7.95 9.55
C GLU A 12 -17.22 -9.33 10.14
N LEU A 13 -16.37 -10.10 9.45
CA LEU A 13 -15.87 -11.37 9.96
C LEU A 13 -15.11 -11.21 11.29
N ALA A 14 -14.25 -10.19 11.39
CA ALA A 14 -13.48 -9.90 12.58
C ALA A 14 -14.38 -9.44 13.74
N ALA A 15 -15.38 -8.59 13.46
CA ALA A 15 -16.36 -8.13 14.45
C ALA A 15 -17.23 -9.27 15.00
N GLY A 16 -17.44 -10.34 14.23
CA GLY A 16 -18.21 -11.52 14.62
C GLY A 16 -17.57 -12.38 15.73
N GLY A 17 -16.36 -12.06 16.19
CA GLY A 17 -15.71 -12.75 17.32
C GLY A 17 -15.33 -14.20 17.02
N LEU A 18 -15.04 -14.53 15.76
CA LEU A 18 -14.68 -15.89 15.35
C LEU A 18 -13.41 -16.37 16.07
N PRO A 19 -13.33 -17.63 16.54
CA PRO A 19 -12.15 -18.16 17.20
C PRO A 19 -10.98 -18.40 16.22
N ALA A 20 -11.28 -18.48 14.93
CA ALA A 20 -10.31 -18.66 13.85
C ALA A 20 -10.86 -18.04 12.55
N PRO A 21 -9.98 -17.61 11.63
CA PRO A 21 -10.39 -17.13 10.31
C PRO A 21 -11.09 -18.24 9.50
N PRO A 22 -12.09 -17.91 8.66
CA PRO A 22 -12.71 -18.89 7.78
C PRO A 22 -11.69 -19.55 6.83
N THR A 23 -11.96 -20.78 6.41
CA THR A 23 -11.03 -21.60 5.61
C THR A 23 -10.55 -20.92 4.33
N ARG A 24 -11.37 -20.06 3.71
CA ARG A 24 -10.99 -19.28 2.52
C ARG A 24 -9.89 -18.25 2.76
N TYR A 25 -9.56 -17.92 4.00
CA TYR A 25 -8.45 -17.02 4.35
C TYR A 25 -7.24 -17.79 4.91
N VAL A 26 -7.42 -19.09 5.23
CA VAL A 26 -6.38 -19.90 5.87
C VAL A 26 -5.36 -20.33 4.84
N LEU A 27 -4.11 -19.91 5.05
CA LEU A 27 -2.96 -20.32 4.25
C LEU A 27 -2.77 -21.84 4.31
N ARG A 28 -2.41 -22.38 3.14
CA ARG A 28 -1.97 -23.77 3.02
C ARG A 28 -0.73 -23.95 3.87
N GLU A 29 -0.54 -25.14 4.43
CA GLU A 29 0.52 -25.39 5.42
C GLU A 29 1.93 -25.01 4.93
N LYS A 30 2.23 -25.30 3.66
CA LYS A 30 3.49 -24.94 3.00
C LYS A 30 3.72 -23.43 2.78
N ASP A 31 2.64 -22.65 2.79
CA ASP A 31 2.63 -21.21 2.51
C ASP A 31 2.55 -20.39 3.82
N ARG A 32 2.41 -21.06 4.97
CA ARG A 32 2.38 -20.40 6.28
C ARG A 32 3.75 -19.82 6.62
N PRO A 33 3.80 -18.64 7.27
CA PRO A 33 5.07 -18.08 7.74
C PRO A 33 5.80 -19.07 8.65
N THR A 34 7.00 -19.49 8.25
CA THR A 34 7.84 -20.42 9.02
C THR A 34 8.63 -19.73 10.14
N GLY A 35 8.63 -18.38 10.16
CA GLY A 35 9.17 -17.56 11.24
C GLY A 35 8.05 -16.88 12.01
N GLY A 36 7.98 -17.08 13.32
CA GLY A 36 7.02 -16.39 14.17
C GLY A 36 7.17 -14.87 14.09
N VAL A 37 6.07 -14.16 14.37
CA VAL A 37 6.06 -12.71 14.62
C VAL A 37 6.96 -12.44 15.84
N GLY A 38 8.26 -12.29 15.62
CA GLY A 38 9.26 -12.25 16.69
C GLY A 38 10.60 -12.94 16.39
N SER A 39 10.77 -13.59 15.23
CA SER A 39 12.12 -13.95 14.77
C SER A 39 12.93 -12.66 14.65
N ALA A 40 14.04 -12.57 15.39
CA ALA A 40 14.94 -11.43 15.39
C ALA A 40 15.31 -11.10 13.95
N ALA A 41 14.68 -10.07 13.38
CA ALA A 41 15.09 -9.52 12.12
C ALA A 41 16.56 -9.12 12.30
N THR A 42 17.46 -9.76 11.56
CA THR A 42 18.76 -9.16 11.30
C THR A 42 18.49 -7.74 10.86
N LYS A 43 19.02 -6.77 11.61
CA LYS A 43 18.85 -5.35 11.35
C LYS A 43 19.51 -5.04 10.01
N LEU A 44 18.77 -5.26 8.93
CA LEU A 44 19.16 -4.89 7.60
C LEU A 44 18.94 -3.38 7.51
N ASP A 45 19.97 -2.66 7.08
CA ASP A 45 19.89 -1.23 6.88
C ASP A 45 19.01 -0.96 5.66
N PHE A 46 17.73 -0.69 5.92
CA PHE A 46 16.77 -0.36 4.88
C PHE A 46 17.14 1.00 4.23
N PRO A 47 17.24 1.08 2.89
CA PRO A 47 17.71 2.29 2.22
C PRO A 47 16.77 3.47 2.43
N ILE A 48 17.35 4.62 2.75
CA ILE A 48 16.66 5.91 2.85
C ILE A 48 17.27 6.85 1.81
N VAL A 49 16.41 7.43 0.97
CA VAL A 49 16.80 8.33 -0.12
C VAL A 49 16.16 9.71 0.08
N ASP A 50 16.95 10.77 0.01
CA ASP A 50 16.47 12.15 0.04
C ASP A 50 16.10 12.60 -1.38
N VAL A 51 14.80 12.70 -1.65
CA VAL A 51 14.30 13.03 -3.00
C VAL A 51 14.53 14.50 -3.38
N ARG A 52 14.76 15.39 -2.41
CA ARG A 52 15.13 16.78 -2.69
C ARG A 52 16.56 16.84 -3.19
N ARG A 53 17.47 16.06 -2.58
CA ARG A 53 18.86 15.94 -3.06
C ARG A 53 18.93 15.31 -4.44
N LEU A 54 18.06 14.33 -4.74
CA LEU A 54 17.96 13.77 -6.09
C LEU A 54 17.63 14.82 -7.17
N ALA A 55 16.98 15.93 -6.83
CA ALA A 55 16.68 16.99 -7.79
C ALA A 55 17.95 17.70 -8.32
N ASP A 56 19.07 17.65 -7.58
CA ASP A 56 20.36 18.15 -8.01
C ASP A 56 21.08 17.07 -8.84
N SER A 57 21.42 17.38 -10.10
CA SER A 57 22.17 16.47 -10.97
C SER A 57 23.64 16.34 -10.60
N GLY A 58 24.17 17.24 -9.76
CA GLY A 58 25.53 17.16 -9.23
C GLY A 58 25.67 16.27 -8.00
N ASP A 59 24.58 15.83 -7.37
CA ASP A 59 24.61 15.01 -6.15
C ASP A 59 24.83 13.52 -6.46
N ALA A 60 26.07 13.18 -6.79
CA ALA A 60 26.47 11.81 -7.12
C ALA A 60 26.27 10.83 -5.95
N ASP A 61 26.37 11.31 -4.71
CA ASP A 61 26.23 10.47 -3.52
C ASP A 61 24.79 9.99 -3.36
N GLU A 62 23.81 10.89 -3.47
CA GLU A 62 22.41 10.51 -3.35
C GLU A 62 21.93 9.68 -4.54
N ALA A 63 22.43 9.99 -5.75
CA ALA A 63 22.18 9.17 -6.93
C ALA A 63 22.74 7.74 -6.76
N ALA A 64 23.92 7.58 -6.17
CA ALA A 64 24.52 6.27 -5.89
C ALA A 64 23.70 5.48 -4.84
N LYS A 65 23.15 6.15 -3.81
CA LYS A 65 22.24 5.52 -2.86
C LYS A 65 20.95 5.03 -3.52
N LEU A 66 20.35 5.84 -4.39
CA LEU A 66 19.16 5.42 -5.15
C LEU A 66 19.47 4.19 -6.00
N ARG A 67 20.59 4.19 -6.74
CA ARG A 67 21.00 3.02 -7.53
C ARG A 67 21.14 1.78 -6.65
N ALA A 68 21.89 1.88 -5.56
CA ALA A 68 22.10 0.75 -4.65
C ALA A 68 20.78 0.21 -4.08
N ALA A 69 19.85 1.11 -3.71
CA ALA A 69 18.53 0.73 -3.22
C ALA A 69 17.70 -0.01 -4.27
N LEU A 70 17.71 0.47 -5.52
CA LEU A 70 16.99 -0.16 -6.63
C LEU A 70 17.59 -1.53 -7.00
N ASP A 71 18.92 -1.64 -7.04
CA ASP A 71 19.63 -2.87 -7.41
C ASP A 71 19.48 -3.99 -6.36
N THR A 72 19.30 -3.64 -5.08
CA THR A 72 19.31 -4.61 -3.97
C THR A 72 17.95 -4.86 -3.33
N TRP A 73 17.09 -3.84 -3.25
CA TRP A 73 15.79 -3.94 -2.59
C TRP A 73 14.62 -3.78 -3.54
N GLY A 74 14.76 -2.97 -4.59
CA GLY A 74 13.61 -2.52 -5.39
C GLY A 74 12.61 -1.65 -4.60
N LEU A 75 12.92 -1.31 -3.34
CA LEU A 75 12.10 -0.57 -2.40
C LEU A 75 13.00 0.28 -1.50
N PHE A 76 12.59 1.51 -1.17
CA PHE A 76 13.32 2.41 -0.28
C PHE A 76 12.38 3.40 0.42
N ALA A 77 12.81 3.89 1.58
CA ALA A 77 12.14 5.00 2.26
C ALA A 77 12.59 6.33 1.65
N VAL A 78 11.68 7.30 1.63
CA VAL A 78 11.97 8.64 1.12
C VAL A 78 12.02 9.67 2.25
N THR A 79 12.94 10.61 2.16
CA THR A 79 13.02 11.82 3.00
C THR A 79 13.12 13.05 2.11
N GLY A 80 12.98 14.25 2.67
CA GLY A 80 13.03 15.49 1.87
C GLY A 80 11.89 15.64 0.86
N HIS A 81 10.83 14.85 0.97
CA HIS A 81 9.70 14.80 0.03
C HIS A 81 8.83 16.07 0.01
N GLY A 82 8.94 16.94 1.01
CA GLY A 82 8.23 18.23 1.04
C GLY A 82 6.72 18.15 1.29
N ILE A 83 6.13 16.95 1.31
CA ILE A 83 4.72 16.74 1.71
C ILE A 83 4.53 17.19 3.18
N PRO A 84 3.61 18.12 3.47
CA PRO A 84 3.36 18.57 4.85
C PRO A 84 2.89 17.43 5.75
N GLU A 85 3.43 17.32 6.97
CA GLU A 85 2.98 16.32 7.96
C GLU A 85 1.48 16.40 8.23
N ALA A 86 0.91 17.61 8.29
CA ALA A 86 -0.53 17.80 8.47
C ALA A 86 -1.38 17.18 7.35
N LEU A 87 -0.86 17.13 6.11
CA LEU A 87 -1.54 16.46 4.99
C LEU A 87 -1.44 14.94 5.13
N LEU A 88 -0.27 14.42 5.52
CA LEU A 88 -0.06 12.99 5.77
C LEU A 88 -0.92 12.48 6.92
N ASP A 89 -1.04 13.26 8.00
CA ASP A 89 -1.92 12.93 9.13
C ASP A 89 -3.39 13.07 8.75
N GLY A 90 -3.74 14.13 8.01
CA GLY A 90 -5.10 14.34 7.53
C GLY A 90 -5.60 13.16 6.68
N ILE A 91 -4.81 12.67 5.72
CA ILE A 91 -5.24 11.55 4.87
C ILE A 91 -5.31 10.22 5.64
N ARG A 92 -4.42 9.99 6.62
CA ARG A 92 -4.50 8.83 7.52
C ARG A 92 -5.77 8.85 8.34
N GLU A 93 -6.07 9.98 8.98
CA GLU A 93 -7.28 10.12 9.80
C GLU A 93 -8.55 10.06 8.96
N ALA A 94 -8.58 10.69 7.78
CA ALA A 94 -9.72 10.59 6.88
C ALA A 94 -9.99 9.14 6.42
N SER A 95 -8.93 8.38 6.14
CA SER A 95 -9.03 6.94 5.86
C SER A 95 -9.55 6.17 7.08
N ARG A 96 -9.02 6.44 8.27
CA ARG A 96 -9.47 5.82 9.52
C ARG A 96 -10.95 6.07 9.75
N GLU A 97 -11.39 7.33 9.68
CA GLU A 97 -12.79 7.72 9.84
C GLU A 97 -13.70 6.97 8.88
N PHE A 98 -13.35 6.91 7.58
CA PHE A 98 -14.11 6.16 6.59
C PHE A 98 -14.27 4.67 6.97
N PHE A 99 -13.18 3.98 7.32
CA PHE A 99 -13.25 2.55 7.65
C PHE A 99 -13.99 2.25 8.97
N HIS A 100 -14.13 3.24 9.86
CA HIS A 100 -14.91 3.15 11.10
C HIS A 100 -16.40 3.50 10.92
N LEU A 101 -16.82 3.94 9.72
CA LEU A 101 -18.24 4.11 9.43
C LEU A 101 -18.99 2.77 9.50
N PRO A 102 -20.30 2.79 9.78
CA PRO A 102 -21.16 1.61 9.66
C PRO A 102 -21.04 0.96 8.28
N SER A 103 -21.16 -0.38 8.19
CA SER A 103 -21.10 -1.09 6.91
C SER A 103 -22.06 -0.54 5.86
N SER A 104 -23.27 -0.14 6.26
CA SER A 104 -24.27 0.45 5.35
C SER A 104 -23.80 1.73 4.68
N GLU A 105 -22.95 2.52 5.34
CA GLU A 105 -22.40 3.76 4.78
C GLU A 105 -21.23 3.44 3.85
N LYS A 106 -20.32 2.54 4.26
CA LYS A 106 -19.18 2.13 3.41
C LYS A 106 -19.63 1.44 2.13
N LEU A 107 -20.68 0.63 2.20
CA LEU A 107 -21.25 -0.09 1.04
C LEU A 107 -21.91 0.84 0.00
N LYS A 108 -22.16 2.13 0.31
CA LYS A 108 -22.55 3.12 -0.72
C LYS A 108 -21.45 3.34 -1.76
N HIS A 109 -20.21 3.04 -1.38
CA HIS A 109 -19.03 3.17 -2.22
C HIS A 109 -18.55 1.82 -2.74
N ALA A 110 -19.39 0.78 -2.75
CA ALA A 110 -18.99 -0.59 -2.97
C ALA A 110 -18.29 -0.82 -4.32
N ASN A 111 -17.38 -1.79 -4.35
CA ASN A 111 -16.78 -2.33 -5.56
C ASN A 111 -17.65 -3.41 -6.24
N GLN A 112 -18.95 -3.36 -5.96
CA GLN A 112 -19.98 -4.16 -6.61
C GLN A 112 -21.05 -3.23 -7.17
N THR A 113 -21.54 -3.53 -8.37
CA THR A 113 -22.68 -2.82 -8.96
C THR A 113 -23.99 -3.24 -8.28
N ASP A 114 -25.08 -2.50 -8.55
CA ASP A 114 -26.41 -2.86 -8.06
C ASP A 114 -26.87 -4.25 -8.56
N ASP A 115 -26.35 -4.70 -9.70
CA ASP A 115 -26.58 -6.03 -10.28
C ASP A 115 -25.67 -7.12 -9.66
N GLY A 116 -24.80 -6.76 -8.71
CA GLY A 116 -23.88 -7.65 -7.99
C GLY A 116 -22.55 -7.93 -8.69
N GLU A 117 -22.28 -7.28 -9.83
CA GLU A 117 -21.07 -7.47 -10.62
C GLU A 117 -19.87 -6.75 -10.01
N PHE A 118 -18.70 -7.38 -10.05
CA PHE A 118 -17.46 -6.76 -9.56
C PHE A 118 -17.01 -5.60 -10.45
N GLN A 119 -16.63 -4.50 -9.84
CA GLN A 119 -15.92 -3.39 -10.46
C GLN A 119 -14.60 -3.12 -9.72
N LEU A 120 -13.57 -2.64 -10.42
CA LEU A 120 -12.24 -2.49 -9.85
C LEU A 120 -12.20 -1.47 -8.70
N GLU A 121 -12.81 -0.31 -8.95
CA GLU A 121 -12.91 0.81 -8.01
C GLU A 121 -14.01 0.56 -6.96
N GLY A 122 -13.86 1.20 -5.81
CA GLY A 122 -14.79 1.15 -4.69
C GLY A 122 -14.25 0.39 -3.47
N TYR A 123 -15.11 0.31 -2.46
CA TYR A 123 -14.91 -0.35 -1.18
C TYR A 123 -15.32 -1.83 -1.24
N GLY A 124 -14.47 -2.71 -0.73
CA GLY A 124 -14.75 -4.12 -0.60
C GLY A 124 -13.48 -4.96 -0.56
N ILE A 125 -13.59 -6.23 -0.90
CA ILE A 125 -12.44 -7.13 -1.02
C ILE A 125 -11.95 -7.21 -2.47
N ASP A 126 -10.76 -7.77 -2.67
CA ASP A 126 -10.28 -8.07 -4.03
C ASP A 126 -11.14 -9.13 -4.73
N ARG A 127 -11.15 -9.07 -6.06
CA ARG A 127 -11.92 -9.98 -6.92
C ARG A 127 -11.61 -11.44 -6.59
N VAL A 128 -12.68 -12.21 -6.42
CA VAL A 128 -12.61 -13.67 -6.29
C VAL A 128 -12.79 -14.32 -7.66
N ASP A 129 -11.78 -15.08 -8.08
CA ASP A 129 -11.73 -15.75 -9.37
C ASP A 129 -12.08 -17.24 -9.29
N THR A 130 -11.69 -17.91 -8.21
CA THR A 130 -11.93 -19.35 -8.02
C THR A 130 -12.36 -19.69 -6.60
N ASP A 131 -12.94 -20.88 -6.42
CA ASP A 131 -13.36 -21.37 -5.10
C ASP A 131 -12.18 -21.73 -4.20
N GLU A 132 -11.08 -22.18 -4.79
CA GLU A 132 -9.87 -22.61 -4.09
C GLU A 132 -8.91 -21.44 -3.77
N GLN A 133 -9.26 -20.23 -4.18
CA GLN A 133 -8.47 -19.03 -3.96
C GLN A 133 -8.44 -18.69 -2.47
N ILE A 134 -7.22 -18.53 -1.94
CA ILE A 134 -7.01 -17.96 -0.60
C ILE A 134 -7.17 -16.45 -0.68
N LEU A 135 -8.02 -15.90 0.18
CA LEU A 135 -8.38 -14.49 0.22
C LEU A 135 -7.48 -13.73 1.22
N ASP A 136 -7.27 -12.46 0.92
CA ASP A 136 -6.52 -11.54 1.76
C ASP A 136 -7.36 -11.13 2.98
N TRP A 137 -6.75 -11.05 4.16
CA TRP A 137 -7.38 -10.57 5.40
C TRP A 137 -7.37 -9.03 5.43
N CYS A 138 -8.02 -8.43 4.43
CA CYS A 138 -8.04 -6.99 4.19
C CYS A 138 -9.34 -6.58 3.52
N ASP A 139 -9.93 -5.48 4.02
CA ASP A 139 -10.88 -4.69 3.26
C ASP A 139 -10.13 -3.54 2.61
N ARG A 140 -10.53 -3.12 1.41
CA ARG A 140 -9.87 -2.02 0.70
C ARG A 140 -10.86 -1.02 0.15
N LEU A 141 -10.38 0.20 -0.04
CA LEU A 141 -10.99 1.21 -0.91
C LEU A 141 -10.00 1.50 -2.04
N TYR A 142 -10.41 1.27 -3.29
CA TYR A 142 -9.58 1.49 -4.47
C TYR A 142 -10.22 2.56 -5.34
N LEU A 143 -9.51 3.64 -5.62
CA LEU A 143 -10.06 4.78 -6.35
C LEU A 143 -9.09 5.22 -7.44
N GLN A 144 -9.59 5.46 -8.65
CA GLN A 144 -8.84 6.19 -9.65
C GLN A 144 -8.73 7.65 -9.22
N VAL A 145 -7.50 8.17 -9.17
CA VAL A 145 -7.20 9.56 -8.78
C VAL A 145 -6.64 10.39 -9.93
N GLN A 146 -6.08 9.76 -10.97
CA GLN A 146 -5.71 10.44 -12.23
C GLN A 146 -6.05 9.56 -13.45
N PRO A 147 -6.36 10.17 -14.61
CA PRO A 147 -6.63 11.61 -14.80
C PRO A 147 -7.94 12.05 -14.11
N GLU A 148 -8.13 13.35 -13.90
CA GLU A 148 -9.25 13.85 -13.09
C GLU A 148 -10.61 13.64 -13.75
N GLU A 149 -10.64 13.73 -15.08
CA GLU A 149 -11.86 13.70 -15.88
C GLU A 149 -12.49 12.31 -15.95
N THR A 150 -11.72 11.27 -15.60
CA THR A 150 -12.18 9.87 -15.58
C THR A 150 -12.51 9.37 -14.17
N ARG A 151 -12.37 10.20 -13.14
CA ARG A 151 -12.68 9.83 -11.76
C ARG A 151 -14.15 9.46 -11.60
N GLN A 152 -14.43 8.29 -11.02
CA GLN A 152 -15.77 7.89 -10.63
C GLN A 152 -16.15 8.48 -9.27
N LEU A 153 -16.44 9.78 -9.20
CA LEU A 153 -16.72 10.50 -7.95
C LEU A 153 -17.86 9.91 -7.10
N LYS A 154 -18.80 9.17 -7.72
CA LYS A 154 -19.83 8.41 -6.99
C LYS A 154 -19.27 7.36 -6.02
N LEU A 155 -18.07 6.85 -6.30
CA LEU A 155 -17.37 5.84 -5.47
C LEU A 155 -16.48 6.47 -4.41
N TRP A 156 -16.30 7.79 -4.44
CA TRP A 156 -15.46 8.50 -3.47
C TRP A 156 -16.25 8.72 -2.17
N PRO A 157 -15.64 8.48 -0.99
CA PRO A 157 -16.25 8.80 0.29
C PRO A 157 -16.68 10.26 0.39
N ASP A 158 -17.92 10.49 0.83
CA ASP A 158 -18.44 11.80 1.22
C ASP A 158 -18.18 12.09 2.71
N HIS A 159 -17.88 11.06 3.49
CA HIS A 159 -17.51 11.12 4.89
C HIS A 159 -16.11 10.52 5.16
N PRO A 160 -15.19 11.28 5.80
CA PRO A 160 -15.38 12.67 6.22
C PRO A 160 -15.43 13.63 5.03
N PRO A 161 -16.09 14.82 5.14
CA PRO A 161 -16.20 15.79 4.04
C PRO A 161 -14.86 16.28 3.49
N SER A 162 -13.78 16.13 4.27
CA SER A 162 -12.40 16.47 3.87
C SER A 162 -11.74 15.41 2.99
N PHE A 163 -12.28 14.19 2.90
CA PHE A 163 -11.62 13.04 2.27
C PHE A 163 -11.19 13.31 0.83
N ALA A 164 -12.12 13.75 -0.02
CA ALA A 164 -11.84 13.99 -1.44
C ALA A 164 -10.77 15.07 -1.65
N LYS A 165 -10.83 16.16 -0.86
CA LYS A 165 -9.86 17.25 -0.92
C LYS A 165 -8.46 16.77 -0.49
N LEU A 166 -8.38 16.08 0.65
CA LEU A 166 -7.12 15.56 1.18
C LEU A 166 -6.49 14.54 0.22
N LEU A 167 -7.30 13.65 -0.36
CA LEU A 167 -6.82 12.67 -1.33
C LEU A 167 -6.30 13.34 -2.60
N HIS A 168 -6.97 14.38 -3.09
CA HIS A 168 -6.49 15.16 -4.23
C HIS A 168 -5.15 15.85 -3.94
N GLU A 169 -5.05 16.58 -2.80
CA GLU A 169 -3.81 17.23 -2.39
C GLU A 169 -2.66 16.23 -2.19
N TYR A 170 -2.94 15.09 -1.54
CA TYR A 170 -1.97 14.02 -1.36
C TYR A 170 -1.53 13.41 -2.69
N THR A 171 -2.46 13.17 -3.62
CA THR A 171 -2.16 12.64 -4.96
C THR A 171 -1.18 13.54 -5.71
N LEU A 172 -1.43 14.85 -5.73
CA LEU A 172 -0.54 15.81 -6.41
C LEU A 172 0.84 15.85 -5.74
N ALA A 173 0.90 15.80 -4.41
CA ALA A 173 2.15 15.81 -3.67
C ALA A 173 2.98 14.52 -3.91
N SER A 174 2.35 13.36 -3.88
CA SER A 174 2.98 12.06 -4.16
C SER A 174 3.44 11.94 -5.61
N ASP A 175 2.68 12.49 -6.58
CA ASP A 175 3.09 12.54 -7.99
C ASP A 175 4.39 13.33 -8.19
N GLN A 176 4.59 14.44 -7.47
CA GLN A 176 5.87 15.17 -7.54
C GLN A 176 7.04 14.34 -7.01
N VAL A 177 6.84 13.59 -5.92
CA VAL A 177 7.87 12.67 -5.39
C VAL A 177 8.20 11.59 -6.43
N ALA A 178 7.19 10.95 -7.03
CA ALA A 178 7.37 9.94 -8.06
C ALA A 178 8.13 10.51 -9.28
N LYS A 179 7.79 11.73 -9.72
CA LYS A 179 8.48 12.43 -10.82
C LYS A 179 9.95 12.70 -10.53
N LEU A 180 10.30 13.09 -9.30
CA LEU A 180 11.71 13.27 -8.90
C LEU A 180 12.49 11.97 -8.97
N VAL A 181 11.91 10.87 -8.47
CA VAL A 181 12.51 9.53 -8.54
C VAL A 181 12.69 9.09 -10.00
N LEU A 182 11.65 9.23 -10.84
CA LEU A 182 11.71 8.84 -12.26
C LEU A 182 12.77 9.64 -13.04
N ARG A 183 12.91 10.94 -12.79
CA ARG A 183 13.99 11.75 -13.39
C ARG A 183 15.37 11.28 -12.95
N ALA A 184 15.53 10.92 -11.67
CA ALA A 184 16.80 10.39 -11.16
C ALA A 184 17.12 9.02 -11.76
N MET A 185 16.13 8.13 -11.89
CA MET A 185 16.28 6.84 -12.57
C MET A 185 16.69 7.01 -14.03
N ALA A 186 16.08 7.95 -14.75
CA ALA A 186 16.45 8.24 -16.14
C ALA A 186 17.93 8.62 -16.25
N ARG A 187 18.39 9.56 -15.43
CA ARG A 187 19.80 9.98 -15.36
C ARG A 187 20.74 8.83 -15.01
N LEU A 188 20.38 8.00 -14.03
CA LEU A 188 21.16 6.82 -13.66
C LEU A 188 21.33 5.84 -14.83
N LEU A 189 20.35 5.75 -15.71
CA LEU A 189 20.40 4.89 -16.89
C LEU A 189 20.97 5.58 -18.13
N GLY A 190 21.43 6.84 -18.00
CA GLY A 190 22.01 7.61 -19.10
C GLY A 190 20.99 8.20 -20.07
N PHE A 191 19.71 8.29 -19.67
CA PHE A 191 18.66 8.96 -20.41
C PHE A 191 18.44 10.40 -19.92
N ASP A 192 17.78 11.21 -20.75
CA ASP A 192 17.30 12.53 -20.37
C ASP A 192 16.25 12.44 -19.24
N ASP A 193 16.21 13.42 -18.35
CA ASP A 193 15.28 13.51 -17.20
C ASP A 193 13.82 13.22 -17.58
N GLY A 194 13.40 13.66 -18.76
CA GLY A 194 12.03 13.50 -19.25
C GLY A 194 11.70 12.11 -19.80
N PHE A 195 12.67 11.21 -19.98
CA PHE A 195 12.50 9.95 -20.70
C PHE A 195 11.36 9.09 -20.15
N PHE A 196 11.41 8.74 -18.85
CA PHE A 196 10.36 7.92 -18.25
C PHE A 196 9.04 8.67 -18.10
N LEU A 197 9.09 9.98 -17.86
CA LEU A 197 7.87 10.80 -17.77
C LEU A 197 7.10 10.81 -19.09
N ALA A 198 7.81 10.85 -20.23
CA ALA A 198 7.22 10.75 -21.55
C ALA A 198 6.59 9.37 -21.83
N GLN A 199 7.15 8.29 -21.26
CA GLN A 199 6.58 6.94 -21.39
C GLN A 199 5.31 6.74 -20.54
N VAL A 200 5.30 7.30 -19.32
CA VAL A 200 4.09 7.33 -18.47
C VAL A 200 3.01 8.19 -19.12
N GLY A 201 3.41 9.31 -19.72
CA GLY A 201 2.53 10.25 -20.40
C GLY A 201 1.72 11.12 -19.44
N GLU A 202 1.12 12.19 -19.98
CA GLU A 202 0.33 13.16 -19.19
C GLU A 202 -1.01 12.59 -18.71
N ARG A 203 -1.46 11.49 -19.32
CA ARG A 203 -2.74 10.82 -19.01
C ARG A 203 -2.54 9.47 -18.32
N GLY A 204 -1.37 9.25 -17.70
CA GLY A 204 -1.08 8.03 -16.95
C GLY A 204 -2.10 7.82 -15.83
N GLU A 205 -2.67 6.62 -15.78
CA GLU A 205 -3.64 6.27 -14.74
C GLU A 205 -2.94 6.15 -13.37
N THR A 206 -3.45 6.88 -12.39
CA THR A 206 -2.99 6.75 -11.00
C THR A 206 -4.16 6.31 -10.14
N HIS A 207 -3.91 5.35 -9.26
CA HIS A 207 -4.91 4.82 -8.35
C HIS A 207 -4.43 4.94 -6.90
N ALA A 208 -5.35 5.26 -6.01
CA ALA A 208 -5.13 5.20 -4.57
C ALA A 208 -5.77 3.92 -4.02
N ARG A 209 -4.98 3.14 -3.28
CA ARG A 209 -5.43 1.94 -2.58
C ARG A 209 -5.29 2.17 -1.08
N PHE A 210 -6.41 2.28 -0.38
CA PHE A 210 -6.44 2.27 1.07
C PHE A 210 -6.71 0.84 1.54
N ASN A 211 -5.85 0.31 2.37
CA ASN A 211 -5.98 -1.04 2.91
C ASN A 211 -6.29 -0.95 4.41
N TYR A 212 -7.31 -1.68 4.84
CA TYR A 212 -7.65 -1.85 6.24
C TYR A 212 -7.49 -3.32 6.62
N TYR A 213 -6.63 -3.57 7.60
CA TYR A 213 -6.31 -4.92 8.09
C TYR A 213 -6.92 -5.10 9.49
N PRO A 214 -8.12 -5.72 9.63
CA PRO A 214 -8.72 -5.97 10.93
C PRO A 214 -7.86 -6.91 11.77
N SER A 215 -7.97 -6.81 13.09
CA SER A 215 -7.30 -7.76 14.00
C SER A 215 -7.72 -9.20 13.69
N CYS A 216 -6.75 -10.11 13.63
CA CYS A 216 -6.99 -11.53 13.36
C CYS A 216 -6.58 -12.36 14.59
N PRO A 217 -7.45 -13.26 15.11
CA PRO A 217 -7.13 -14.12 16.25
C PRO A 217 -6.01 -15.13 15.95
N ARG A 218 -5.79 -15.44 14.66
CA ARG A 218 -4.77 -16.36 14.17
C ARG A 218 -4.02 -15.74 12.99
N ALA A 219 -3.31 -14.65 13.27
CA ALA A 219 -2.50 -13.93 12.29
C ALA A 219 -1.42 -14.82 11.63
N ASP A 220 -1.01 -15.91 12.28
CA ASP A 220 -0.10 -16.93 11.74
C ASP A 220 -0.69 -17.75 10.59
N LEU A 221 -2.00 -17.68 10.37
CA LEU A 221 -2.72 -18.44 9.36
C LEU A 221 -3.18 -17.63 8.15
N VAL A 222 -2.98 -16.32 8.13
CA VAL A 222 -3.52 -15.44 7.08
C VAL A 222 -2.44 -14.51 6.55
N HIS A 223 -2.65 -13.99 5.35
CA HIS A 223 -1.95 -12.80 4.88
C HIS A 223 -2.88 -11.60 4.97
N GLY A 224 -2.38 -10.46 5.46
CA GLY A 224 -3.08 -9.19 5.29
C GLY A 224 -3.18 -8.85 3.80
N LEU A 225 -2.07 -8.95 3.09
CA LEU A 225 -2.00 -8.90 1.63
C LEU A 225 -0.99 -9.94 1.16
N LYS A 226 -1.40 -10.83 0.26
CA LYS A 226 -0.57 -11.92 -0.27
C LYS A 226 0.75 -11.41 -0.89
N PRO A 227 1.81 -12.25 -0.90
CA PRO A 227 3.03 -11.96 -1.65
C PRO A 227 2.74 -11.60 -3.11
N HIS A 228 3.26 -10.46 -3.55
CA HIS A 228 3.13 -9.97 -4.93
C HIS A 228 4.25 -8.98 -5.26
N THR A 229 4.39 -8.68 -6.55
CA THR A 229 5.09 -7.51 -7.06
C THR A 229 4.06 -6.51 -7.57
N ASP A 230 4.34 -5.23 -7.42
CA ASP A 230 3.46 -4.19 -7.93
C ASP A 230 3.47 -4.17 -9.46
N ASN A 231 2.30 -3.91 -10.06
CA ASN A 231 2.15 -3.72 -11.51
C ASN A 231 2.28 -2.23 -11.92
N SER A 232 2.51 -1.33 -10.96
CA SER A 232 2.70 0.10 -11.20
C SER A 232 4.12 0.39 -11.72
N VAL A 233 4.31 1.59 -12.28
CA VAL A 233 5.66 2.10 -12.58
C VAL A 233 6.38 2.49 -11.29
N VAL A 234 5.68 3.20 -10.39
CA VAL A 234 6.14 3.60 -9.06
C VAL A 234 4.96 3.54 -8.10
N THR A 235 5.15 2.98 -6.90
CA THR A 235 4.18 3.03 -5.81
C THR A 235 4.73 3.91 -4.69
N THR A 236 3.96 4.91 -4.27
CA THR A 236 4.23 5.68 -3.05
C THR A 236 3.37 5.12 -1.93
N LEU A 237 4.00 4.56 -0.90
CA LEU A 237 3.32 3.94 0.23
C LEU A 237 3.37 4.83 1.47
N LEU A 238 2.21 5.14 2.03
CA LEU A 238 2.07 5.80 3.33
C LEU A 238 1.70 4.76 4.39
N LEU A 239 2.63 4.46 5.29
CA LEU A 239 2.42 3.50 6.37
C LEU A 239 1.67 4.14 7.56
N ASP A 240 0.98 3.29 8.33
CA ASP A 240 0.48 3.64 9.67
C ASP A 240 1.68 3.91 10.61
N ARG A 241 1.48 4.77 11.61
CA ARG A 241 2.55 5.18 12.53
C ARG A 241 2.87 4.11 13.57
N ASP A 242 1.86 3.35 13.98
CA ASP A 242 1.89 2.51 15.18
C ASP A 242 1.83 1.01 14.85
N VAL A 243 1.43 0.66 13.63
CA VAL A 243 1.24 -0.73 13.20
C VAL A 243 2.25 -1.09 12.11
N ALA A 244 3.12 -2.06 12.42
CA ALA A 244 4.00 -2.69 11.44
C ALA A 244 3.26 -3.83 10.69
N GLY A 245 3.61 -4.04 9.42
CA GLY A 245 2.99 -5.11 8.62
C GLY A 245 3.64 -5.35 7.26
N LEU A 246 4.28 -4.34 6.67
CA LEU A 246 5.01 -4.51 5.41
C LEU A 246 6.20 -5.46 5.62
N GLN A 247 6.30 -6.45 4.73
CA GLN A 247 7.43 -7.35 4.61
C GLN A 247 7.91 -7.38 3.17
N VAL A 248 9.22 -7.43 2.98
CA VAL A 248 9.86 -7.50 1.67
C VAL A 248 10.66 -8.79 1.60
N LEU A 249 10.54 -9.50 0.49
CA LEU A 249 11.36 -10.67 0.22
C LEU A 249 12.73 -10.21 -0.27
N CYS A 250 13.78 -10.50 0.50
CA CYS A 250 15.16 -10.13 0.18
C CYS A 250 16.00 -11.36 -0.17
N GLY A 251 16.81 -11.22 -1.23
CA GLY A 251 17.72 -12.26 -1.71
C GLY A 251 17.14 -13.14 -2.83
N ASP A 252 18.02 -13.62 -3.70
CA ASP A 252 17.64 -14.38 -4.89
C ASP A 252 17.39 -15.87 -4.57
N GLY A 253 16.24 -16.40 -5.00
CA GLY A 253 15.99 -17.85 -5.05
C GLY A 253 15.55 -18.53 -3.73
N ALA A 254 15.81 -19.84 -3.64
CA ALA A 254 15.33 -20.73 -2.57
C ALA A 254 15.91 -20.46 -1.15
N GLY A 255 16.71 -19.39 -0.99
CA GLY A 255 17.24 -18.90 0.28
C GLY A 255 16.78 -17.49 0.66
N GLY A 256 15.86 -16.90 -0.11
CA GLY A 256 15.32 -15.56 0.18
C GLY A 256 14.55 -15.53 1.49
N GLY A 257 14.84 -14.51 2.32
CA GLY A 257 14.18 -14.30 3.61
C GLY A 257 13.18 -13.16 3.54
N TRP A 258 12.03 -13.31 4.19
CA TRP A 258 11.11 -12.20 4.43
C TRP A 258 11.66 -11.32 5.53
N THR A 259 11.78 -10.02 5.26
CA THR A 259 12.34 -9.05 6.20
C THR A 259 11.35 -7.90 6.38
N CYS A 260 11.28 -7.36 7.59
CA CYS A 260 10.49 -6.16 7.85
C CYS A 260 11.41 -4.94 7.69
N PRO A 261 11.22 -4.11 6.65
CA PRO A 261 12.05 -2.92 6.43
C PRO A 261 11.88 -1.88 7.54
N CYS A 262 10.73 -1.91 8.21
CA CYS A 262 10.42 -1.10 9.37
C CYS A 262 10.42 -1.99 10.61
N SER A 263 11.59 -2.36 11.14
CA SER A 263 11.63 -2.75 12.55
C SER A 263 11.16 -1.54 13.36
N ALA A 264 9.89 -1.52 13.75
CA ALA A 264 9.36 -0.52 14.65
C ALA A 264 10.30 -0.41 15.85
N ARG A 265 10.70 0.84 16.16
CA ARG A 265 11.58 1.31 17.25
C ARG A 265 13.02 1.64 16.85
N THR A 266 13.18 2.86 16.34
CA THR A 266 14.36 3.70 16.63
C THR A 266 13.95 5.06 17.17
N TRP A 267 13.06 5.08 18.18
CA TRP A 267 13.09 6.10 19.23
C TRP A 267 12.81 5.42 20.56
N TRP A 268 13.86 5.26 21.35
CA TRP A 268 13.73 5.05 22.78
C TRP A 268 13.13 6.32 23.37
N TRP A 269 11.99 6.21 24.05
CA TRP A 269 11.86 6.86 25.36
C TRP A 269 10.97 6.02 26.28
N SER A 270 11.51 5.88 27.49
CA SER A 270 11.07 5.12 28.64
C SER A 270 9.76 5.67 29.20
N SER A 271 8.89 4.77 29.71
CA SER A 271 7.98 4.93 30.88
C SER A 271 7.19 6.25 31.01
N ALA A 272 5.87 6.25 31.18
CA ALA A 272 5.18 5.65 32.32
C ALA A 272 3.65 5.89 32.19
N THR A 273 2.91 4.97 32.84
CA THR A 273 1.47 4.94 33.20
C THR A 273 0.45 4.88 32.09
#